data_AF-A0A0M6ZQ57-F1
#
_entry.id   AF-A0A0M6ZQ57-F1
#
_cell.length_a   1.000
_cell.length_b   1.000
_cell.length_c   1.000
_cell.angle_alpha   90.00
_cell.angle_beta   90.00
_cell.angle_gamma   90.00
#
_symmetry.space_group_name_H-M   'P 1'
#
loop_
_entity.id
_entity.type
_entity.pdbx_description
1 polymer ?
#
loop_
_entity_poly.entity_id
_entity_poly.type
_entity_poly.pdbx_seq_one_letter_code
_entity_poly.pdbx_strand_id
1 'polypeptide(L)'
;MHQSSSGPRADQVRCHALFTYIFMLATSALATLGPPDAAFSRNLSPKFPAAYYAEQGNKYFDTLDSYASRASKPNYSTHVIRWEWPPWLYLTGHKDHWMTMDRLLVLYPTRVLNRDCRSFKVQPFSRCRVTFHYEWIDSYVDIYQEFTFNDYGQITFIEAWTDEAGFLPMNATNDRWAEGTAVRRLSTRVPGLGRADGRYQAIPPQHLARVDRDLRNLQIRLRVPVIAWLVESVRFTFNA
;
A
#
# COMPACT_ATOMS: atom_id res chain seq x y z
N MET A 1 -29.15 -72.00 20.15
CA MET A 1 -27.96 -71.19 20.49
C MET A 1 -28.09 -69.82 19.84
N HIS A 2 -27.57 -68.77 20.48
CA HIS A 2 -27.66 -67.37 20.02
C HIS A 2 -26.63 -67.01 18.95
N GLN A 3 -27.02 -66.09 18.04
CA GLN A 3 -26.27 -64.94 17.47
C GLN A 3 -27.21 -64.31 16.39
N SER A 4 -27.60 -63.02 16.33
CA SER A 4 -26.98 -61.73 16.73
C SER A 4 -25.62 -61.50 16.05
N SER A 5 -25.28 -60.40 15.37
CA SER A 5 -25.95 -59.14 14.97
C SER A 5 -24.96 -58.33 14.11
N SER A 6 -25.29 -57.38 13.23
CA SER A 6 -26.55 -56.79 12.75
C SER A 6 -26.27 -55.94 11.50
N GLY A 7 -27.23 -55.81 10.56
CA GLY A 7 -27.12 -54.84 9.46
C GLY A 7 -27.46 -53.41 9.92
N PRO A 8 -26.86 -52.36 9.31
CA PRO A 8 -27.11 -50.97 9.70
C PRO A 8 -28.56 -50.55 9.40
N ARG A 9 -29.19 -49.83 10.35
CA ARG A 9 -30.56 -49.31 10.21
C ARG A 9 -30.63 -48.20 9.17
N ALA A 10 -31.74 -48.16 8.42
CA ALA A 10 -32.03 -47.14 7.41
C ALA A 10 -32.06 -45.69 7.95
N ASP A 11 -32.20 -45.51 9.27
CA ASP A 11 -32.16 -44.19 9.93
C ASP A 11 -30.79 -43.51 9.85
N GLN A 12 -29.71 -44.27 9.66
CA GLN A 12 -28.34 -43.74 9.71
C GLN A 12 -27.92 -42.99 8.43
N VAL A 13 -28.67 -43.15 7.34
CA VAL A 13 -28.35 -42.54 6.03
C VAL A 13 -28.92 -41.13 5.88
N ARG A 14 -29.98 -40.77 6.63
CA ARG A 14 -30.65 -39.46 6.49
C ARG A 14 -29.97 -38.29 7.22
N CYS A 15 -29.16 -38.53 8.25
CA CYS A 15 -28.45 -37.45 8.95
C CYS A 15 -27.24 -36.90 8.19
N HIS A 16 -26.60 -37.67 7.31
CA HIS A 16 -25.42 -37.20 6.58
C HIS A 16 -25.76 -36.14 5.51
N ALA A 17 -26.88 -36.28 4.81
CA ALA A 17 -27.24 -35.37 3.70
C ALA A 17 -27.56 -33.94 4.15
N LEU A 18 -28.23 -33.74 5.30
CA LEU A 18 -28.53 -32.41 5.82
C LEU A 18 -27.29 -31.67 6.36
N PHE A 19 -26.37 -32.40 7.00
CA PHE A 19 -25.18 -31.77 7.60
C PHE A 19 -24.21 -31.22 6.54
N THR A 20 -24.08 -31.88 5.39
CA THR A 20 -23.23 -31.39 4.29
C THR A 20 -23.80 -30.12 3.64
N TYR A 21 -25.12 -30.00 3.48
CA TYR A 21 -25.75 -28.83 2.87
C TYR A 21 -25.65 -27.56 3.75
N ILE A 22 -25.80 -27.70 5.07
CA ILE A 22 -25.64 -26.57 6.00
C ILE A 22 -24.17 -26.09 6.02
N PHE A 23 -23.20 -27.01 5.89
CA PHE A 23 -21.78 -26.64 5.81
C PHE A 23 -21.39 -25.98 4.48
N MET A 24 -22.00 -26.38 3.35
CA MET A 24 -21.74 -25.74 2.04
C MET A 24 -22.37 -24.34 1.91
N LEU A 25 -23.49 -24.07 2.60
CA LEU A 25 -24.11 -22.73 2.65
C LEU A 25 -23.35 -21.75 3.56
N ALA A 26 -22.52 -22.24 4.50
CA ALA A 26 -21.69 -21.40 5.36
C ALA A 26 -20.40 -20.91 4.67
N THR A 27 -19.95 -21.56 3.60
CA THR A 27 -18.64 -21.27 2.97
C THR A 27 -18.68 -20.15 1.92
N SER A 28 -19.84 -19.80 1.36
CA SER A 28 -19.99 -18.73 0.36
C SER A 28 -20.29 -17.35 0.96
N ALA A 29 -20.64 -17.26 2.24
CA ALA A 29 -20.90 -16.00 2.95
C ALA A 29 -19.62 -15.29 3.48
N LEU A 30 -18.44 -15.92 3.40
CA LEU A 30 -17.18 -15.33 3.87
C LEU A 30 -16.49 -14.41 2.84
N ALA A 31 -17.13 -14.13 1.70
CA ALA A 31 -16.53 -13.51 0.53
C ALA A 31 -16.75 -11.98 0.39
N THR A 32 -17.34 -11.28 1.38
CA THR A 32 -17.46 -9.81 1.38
C THR A 32 -17.23 -9.22 2.78
N LEU A 33 -15.98 -9.20 3.26
CA LEU A 33 -15.58 -8.48 4.49
C LEU A 33 -15.06 -7.05 4.23
N GLY A 34 -15.00 -6.63 2.96
CA GLY A 34 -14.92 -5.21 2.62
C GLY A 34 -16.27 -4.53 2.85
N PRO A 35 -16.32 -3.20 3.06
CA PRO A 35 -17.60 -2.49 3.03
C PRO A 35 -18.29 -2.72 1.68
N PRO A 36 -19.64 -2.79 1.62
CA PRO A 36 -20.33 -2.64 0.34
C PRO A 36 -19.83 -1.36 -0.33
N ASP A 37 -19.59 -1.43 -1.64
CA ASP A 37 -18.99 -0.35 -2.45
C ASP A 37 -17.52 -0.02 -2.13
N ALA A 38 -16.74 -1.02 -1.70
CA ALA A 38 -15.29 -0.97 -1.63
C ALA A 38 -14.64 -0.82 -3.02
N ALA A 39 -14.57 0.40 -3.54
CA ALA A 39 -13.84 0.70 -4.78
C ALA A 39 -12.32 0.68 -4.52
N PHE A 40 -11.60 -0.21 -5.21
CA PHE A 40 -10.14 -0.35 -5.11
C PHE A 40 -9.44 0.37 -6.26
N SER A 41 -8.22 0.87 -6.04
CA SER A 41 -7.47 1.66 -7.05
C SER A 41 -7.39 0.98 -8.42
N ARG A 42 -7.20 -0.35 -8.46
CA ARG A 42 -7.17 -1.17 -9.70
C ARG A 42 -8.43 -1.07 -10.58
N ASN A 43 -9.54 -0.53 -10.06
CA ASN A 43 -10.76 -0.28 -10.83
C ASN A 43 -10.65 0.99 -11.70
N LEU A 44 -9.66 1.85 -11.45
CA LEU A 44 -9.40 3.08 -12.21
C LEU A 44 -8.52 2.80 -13.43
N SER A 45 -8.71 3.64 -14.45
CA SER A 45 -7.91 3.69 -15.68
C SER A 45 -7.26 5.08 -15.81
N PRO A 46 -6.08 5.20 -16.46
CA PRO A 46 -5.44 6.50 -16.68
C PRO A 46 -6.38 7.50 -17.38
N LYS A 47 -6.51 8.70 -16.80
CA LYS A 47 -7.29 9.82 -17.36
C LYS A 47 -6.42 10.90 -18.00
N PHE A 48 -5.12 10.89 -17.71
CA PHE A 48 -4.12 11.84 -18.20
C PHE A 48 -3.13 11.13 -19.15
N PRO A 49 -2.36 11.87 -19.97
CA PRO A 49 -1.31 11.27 -20.80
C PRO A 49 -0.24 10.56 -19.97
N ALA A 50 0.39 9.53 -20.54
CA ALA A 50 1.47 8.76 -19.90
C ALA A 50 2.54 9.64 -19.24
N ALA A 51 3.02 10.67 -19.96
CA ALA A 51 4.03 11.61 -19.48
C ALA A 51 3.63 12.33 -18.17
N TYR A 52 2.35 12.63 -17.96
CA TYR A 52 1.86 13.29 -16.74
C TYR A 52 2.20 12.47 -15.48
N TYR A 53 1.93 11.17 -15.48
CA TYR A 53 2.17 10.33 -14.31
C TYR A 53 3.66 10.23 -13.96
N ALA A 54 4.52 10.09 -14.97
CA ALA A 54 5.97 10.12 -14.78
C ALA A 54 6.46 11.49 -14.26
N GLU A 55 5.90 12.59 -14.78
CA GLU A 55 6.20 13.95 -14.34
C GLU A 55 5.78 14.18 -12.87
N GLN A 56 4.61 13.70 -12.45
CA GLN A 56 4.18 13.80 -11.04
C GLN A 56 5.12 13.05 -10.08
N GLY A 57 5.68 11.90 -10.51
CA GLY A 57 6.73 11.18 -9.76
C GLY A 57 8.03 11.99 -9.66
N ASN A 58 8.47 12.62 -10.75
CA ASN A 58 9.65 13.49 -10.72
C ASN A 58 9.44 14.72 -9.81
N LYS A 59 8.27 15.35 -9.88
CA LYS A 59 7.88 16.50 -9.03
C LYS A 59 7.82 16.13 -7.55
N TYR A 60 7.46 14.89 -7.21
CA TYR A 60 7.58 14.38 -5.85
C TYR A 60 9.04 14.35 -5.38
N PHE A 61 9.97 13.84 -6.20
CA PHE A 61 11.38 13.83 -5.81
C PHE A 61 12.01 15.22 -5.73
N ASP A 62 11.49 16.22 -6.43
CA ASP A 62 11.87 17.62 -6.23
C ASP A 62 11.46 18.18 -4.85
N THR A 63 10.47 17.61 -4.15
CA THR A 63 10.17 18.03 -2.77
C THR A 63 11.17 17.47 -1.77
N LEU A 64 11.79 16.33 -2.08
CA LEU A 64 12.76 15.62 -1.23
C LEU A 64 14.23 16.01 -1.49
N ASP A 65 14.54 16.48 -2.70
CA ASP A 65 15.86 16.98 -3.05
C ASP A 65 16.10 18.38 -2.41
N SER A 66 17.25 18.56 -1.76
CA SER A 66 17.62 19.81 -1.09
C SER A 66 17.91 20.97 -2.07
N TYR A 67 18.24 20.66 -3.33
CA TYR A 67 18.69 21.61 -4.36
C TYR A 67 17.67 21.85 -5.48
N ALA A 68 16.62 21.03 -5.57
CA ALA A 68 15.56 21.21 -6.56
C ALA A 68 14.68 22.44 -6.30
N SER A 69 14.01 22.92 -7.36
CA SER A 69 13.15 24.10 -7.29
C SER A 69 11.93 23.88 -6.39
N ARG A 70 11.77 24.71 -5.37
CA ARG A 70 10.60 24.70 -4.46
C ARG A 70 9.28 25.11 -5.11
N ALA A 71 9.31 25.55 -6.36
CA ALA A 71 8.12 25.72 -7.20
C ALA A 71 7.64 24.39 -7.80
N SER A 72 8.54 23.41 -7.99
CA SER A 72 8.19 22.06 -8.39
C SER A 72 7.46 21.36 -7.25
N LYS A 73 6.21 20.97 -7.50
CA LYS A 73 5.31 20.34 -6.53
C LYS A 73 4.42 19.33 -7.27
N PRO A 74 4.25 18.12 -6.74
CA PRO A 74 3.30 17.17 -7.31
C PRO A 74 1.87 17.57 -6.94
N ASN A 75 0.92 17.09 -7.73
CA ASN A 75 -0.52 17.25 -7.51
C ASN A 75 -1.00 16.24 -6.46
N TYR A 76 -0.94 16.59 -5.17
CA TYR A 76 -1.48 15.74 -4.11
C TYR A 76 -3.00 15.85 -3.97
N SER A 77 -3.65 14.75 -3.56
CA SER A 77 -4.99 14.81 -2.97
C SER A 77 -4.90 15.33 -1.54
N THR A 78 -5.92 16.06 -1.08
CA THR A 78 -6.01 16.53 0.31
C THR A 78 -5.97 15.41 1.34
N HIS A 79 -6.25 14.16 0.93
CA HIS A 79 -6.23 12.97 1.77
C HIS A 79 -5.11 11.98 1.41
N VAL A 80 -4.04 12.44 0.74
CA VAL A 80 -2.89 11.60 0.38
C VAL A 80 -2.29 10.88 1.59
N ILE A 81 -1.86 9.65 1.38
CA ILE A 81 -1.13 8.84 2.37
C ILE A 81 0.27 8.55 1.82
N ARG A 82 1.31 8.71 2.65
CA ARG A 82 2.65 8.18 2.38
C ARG A 82 2.94 7.01 3.33
N TRP A 83 3.26 5.87 2.74
CA TRP A 83 3.57 4.62 3.41
C TRP A 83 4.95 4.11 3.00
N GLU A 84 5.88 4.12 3.94
CA GLU A 84 7.27 3.71 3.77
C GLU A 84 7.50 2.39 4.51
N TRP A 85 7.73 1.32 3.76
CA TRP A 85 7.99 0.00 4.33
C TRP A 85 9.33 -0.04 5.11
N PRO A 86 9.56 -1.05 5.97
CA PRO A 86 10.83 -1.24 6.64
C PRO A 86 12.03 -1.15 5.68
N PRO A 87 13.18 -0.61 6.12
CA PRO A 87 13.51 -0.26 7.52
C PRO A 87 12.84 1.02 8.05
N TRP A 88 12.14 1.80 7.23
CA TRP A 88 11.57 3.12 7.56
C TRP A 88 10.27 3.08 8.40
N LEU A 89 9.58 4.24 8.50
CA LEU A 89 8.67 4.57 9.60
C LEU A 89 7.18 4.24 9.35
N TYR A 90 6.83 3.47 8.33
CA TYR A 90 5.45 3.24 7.89
C TYR A 90 4.72 4.54 7.52
N LEU A 91 3.94 5.13 8.43
CA LEU A 91 3.09 6.30 8.12
C LEU A 91 3.88 7.61 8.31
N THR A 92 4.64 8.02 7.30
CA THR A 92 5.40 9.28 7.27
C THR A 92 4.64 10.46 6.67
N GLY A 93 3.38 10.27 6.33
CA GLY A 93 2.57 11.34 5.76
C GLY A 93 1.09 11.00 5.69
N HIS A 94 0.25 11.93 6.16
CA HIS A 94 -1.20 11.83 6.11
C HIS A 94 -1.81 13.20 5.83
N LYS A 95 -2.56 13.31 4.73
CA LYS A 95 -3.02 14.56 4.10
C LYS A 95 -1.88 15.40 3.51
N ASP A 96 -2.24 16.25 2.55
CA ASP A 96 -1.35 17.12 1.79
C ASP A 96 -0.44 18.01 2.66
N HIS A 97 -0.98 18.61 3.72
CA HIS A 97 -0.20 19.48 4.62
C HIS A 97 0.96 18.75 5.31
N TRP A 98 0.88 17.43 5.56
CA TRP A 98 2.03 16.67 6.10
C TRP A 98 3.12 16.45 5.07
N MET A 99 2.79 16.35 3.77
CA MET A 99 3.81 16.30 2.70
C MET A 99 4.66 17.58 2.67
N THR A 100 4.16 18.70 3.20
CA THR A 100 4.95 19.94 3.24
C THR A 100 6.11 19.90 4.24
N MET A 101 6.14 18.91 5.15
CA MET A 101 7.26 18.66 6.05
C MET A 101 8.54 18.23 5.31
N ASP A 102 8.44 17.75 4.07
CA ASP A 102 9.58 17.45 3.21
C ASP A 102 10.55 18.63 3.07
N ARG A 103 10.06 19.87 3.22
CA ARG A 103 10.89 21.10 3.23
C ARG A 103 11.93 21.12 4.36
N LEU A 104 11.74 20.34 5.43
CA LEU A 104 12.69 20.22 6.53
C LEU A 104 13.95 19.43 6.13
N LEU A 105 13.93 18.69 5.02
CA LEU A 105 15.11 18.00 4.47
C LEU A 105 16.22 18.95 4.01
N VAL A 106 15.97 20.26 3.89
CA VAL A 106 17.04 21.25 3.70
C VAL A 106 18.00 21.31 4.91
N LEU A 107 17.55 20.89 6.10
CA LEU A 107 18.40 20.79 7.30
C LEU A 107 19.34 19.56 7.27
N TYR A 108 19.08 18.59 6.38
CA TYR A 108 19.86 17.35 6.22
C TYR A 108 20.12 17.14 4.72
N PRO A 109 21.11 17.86 4.14
CA PRO A 109 21.28 17.95 2.69
C PRO A 109 21.24 16.58 1.99
N THR A 110 20.30 16.47 1.05
CA THR A 110 19.97 15.24 0.35
C THR A 110 19.83 15.54 -1.14
N ARG A 111 20.51 14.77 -2.00
CA ARG A 111 20.27 14.78 -3.46
C ARG A 111 19.48 13.55 -3.85
N VAL A 112 18.59 13.70 -4.83
CA VAL A 112 17.91 12.56 -5.44
C VAL A 112 18.47 12.34 -6.84
N LEU A 113 19.34 11.33 -6.94
CA LEU A 113 20.11 10.95 -8.12
C LEU A 113 19.40 9.82 -8.90
N ASN A 114 19.93 9.48 -10.09
CA ASN A 114 19.55 8.31 -10.88
C ASN A 114 18.04 8.15 -11.14
N ARG A 115 17.31 9.26 -11.26
CA ARG A 115 15.84 9.27 -11.31
C ARG A 115 15.30 8.62 -12.59
N ASP A 116 14.66 7.47 -12.46
CA ASP A 116 13.91 6.77 -13.51
C ASP A 116 12.46 6.63 -13.05
N CYS A 117 11.61 7.59 -13.42
CA CYS A 117 10.17 7.57 -13.16
C CYS A 117 9.40 7.21 -14.44
N ARG A 118 8.56 6.17 -14.37
CA ARG A 118 7.81 5.64 -15.50
C ARG A 118 6.32 5.58 -15.23
N SER A 119 5.54 5.65 -16.30
CA SER A 119 4.08 5.55 -16.26
C SER A 119 3.58 4.16 -16.63
N PHE A 120 2.49 3.71 -16.00
CA PHE A 120 1.94 2.36 -16.17
C PHE A 120 0.44 2.41 -16.49
N LYS A 121 -0.05 1.44 -17.27
CA LYS A 121 -1.47 1.32 -17.66
C LYS A 121 -2.37 0.85 -16.51
N VAL A 122 -1.79 0.23 -15.49
CA VAL A 122 -2.47 -0.27 -14.29
C VAL A 122 -1.88 0.38 -13.05
N GLN A 123 -2.70 0.63 -12.04
CA GLN A 123 -2.25 1.24 -10.79
C GLN A 123 -1.16 0.41 -10.11
N PRO A 124 -0.18 1.04 -9.45
CA PRO A 124 0.03 2.49 -9.39
C PRO A 124 0.53 3.05 -10.73
N PHE A 125 -0.08 4.16 -11.21
CA PHE A 125 0.17 4.68 -12.56
C PHE A 125 1.52 5.35 -12.74
N SER A 126 2.23 5.69 -11.66
CA SER A 126 3.63 6.09 -11.70
C SER A 126 4.45 5.24 -10.75
N ARG A 127 5.63 4.80 -11.19
CA ARG A 127 6.59 4.06 -10.36
C ARG A 127 7.98 4.55 -10.71
N CYS A 128 8.81 4.72 -9.69
CA CYS A 128 10.12 5.32 -9.82
C CYS A 128 11.19 4.47 -9.14
N ARG A 129 12.40 4.55 -9.68
CA ARG A 129 13.64 4.16 -9.03
C ARG A 129 14.54 5.38 -8.93
N VAL A 130 15.16 5.57 -7.78
CA VAL A 130 16.00 6.74 -7.46
C VAL A 130 17.10 6.30 -6.49
N THR A 131 18.21 7.05 -6.46
CA THR A 131 19.23 6.92 -5.41
C THR A 131 19.21 8.17 -4.55
N PHE A 132 18.95 8.04 -3.25
CA PHE A 132 19.11 9.12 -2.28
C PHE A 132 20.56 9.20 -1.84
N HIS A 133 21.18 10.35 -2.05
CA HIS A 133 22.50 10.67 -1.47
C HIS A 133 22.31 11.61 -0.29
N TYR A 134 22.49 11.09 0.92
CA TYR A 134 22.44 11.82 2.17
C TYR A 134 23.82 12.43 2.44
N GLU A 135 24.09 13.65 1.96
CA GLU A 135 25.42 14.27 1.99
C GLU A 135 26.00 14.37 3.41
N TRP A 136 25.15 14.58 4.42
CA TRP A 136 25.55 14.75 5.82
C TRP A 136 26.21 13.50 6.47
N ILE A 137 26.09 12.33 5.84
CA ILE A 137 26.74 11.05 6.21
C ILE A 137 27.40 10.33 5.01
N ASP A 138 27.46 10.99 3.84
CA ASP A 138 27.89 10.42 2.56
C ASP A 138 27.31 9.01 2.26
N SER A 139 26.01 8.84 2.53
CA SER A 139 25.31 7.55 2.36
C SER A 139 24.43 7.55 1.13
N TYR A 140 24.43 6.43 0.41
CA TYR A 140 23.64 6.21 -0.81
C TYR A 140 22.61 5.10 -0.57
N VAL A 141 21.33 5.42 -0.76
CA VAL A 141 20.21 4.49 -0.56
C VAL A 141 19.36 4.44 -1.82
N ASP A 142 19.30 3.29 -2.47
CA ASP A 142 18.41 3.07 -3.60
C ASP A 142 16.97 2.83 -3.12
N ILE A 143 16.01 3.49 -3.76
CA ILE A 143 14.60 3.50 -3.37
C ILE A 143 13.73 3.17 -4.57
N TYR A 144 12.81 2.22 -4.36
CA TYR A 144 11.69 1.93 -5.24
C TYR A 144 10.41 2.56 -4.67
N GLN A 145 9.72 3.37 -5.46
CA GLN A 145 8.53 4.10 -4.99
C GLN A 145 7.39 4.14 -6.02
N GLU A 146 6.17 3.97 -5.54
CA GLU A 146 4.94 3.89 -6.35
C GLU A 146 3.93 4.97 -5.96
N PHE A 147 3.25 5.54 -6.96
CA PHE A 147 2.27 6.61 -6.80
C PHE A 147 0.93 6.20 -7.41
N THR A 148 -0.10 6.11 -6.57
CA THR A 148 -1.48 5.82 -6.93
C THR A 148 -2.22 7.12 -7.15
N PHE A 149 -3.06 7.18 -8.19
CA PHE A 149 -3.78 8.39 -8.58
C PHE A 149 -5.30 8.23 -8.54
N ASN A 150 -6.03 9.33 -8.41
CA ASN A 150 -7.48 9.38 -8.64
C ASN A 150 -7.82 9.86 -10.07
N ASP A 151 -9.11 9.94 -10.41
CA ASP A 151 -9.56 10.38 -11.75
C ASP A 151 -9.24 11.86 -12.03
N TYR A 152 -9.00 12.68 -11.00
CA TYR A 152 -8.54 14.07 -11.12
C TYR A 152 -7.03 14.21 -11.30
N GLY A 153 -6.29 13.09 -11.45
CA GLY A 153 -4.84 13.09 -11.64
C GLY A 153 -4.05 13.42 -10.37
N GLN A 154 -4.69 13.40 -9.20
CA GLN A 154 -4.04 13.65 -7.92
C GLN A 154 -3.43 12.38 -7.35
N ILE A 155 -2.23 12.47 -6.78
CA ILE A 155 -1.61 11.41 -5.98
C ILE A 155 -2.42 11.20 -4.71
N THR A 156 -2.94 9.98 -4.48
CA THR A 156 -3.74 9.60 -3.31
C THR A 156 -3.03 8.65 -2.36
N PHE A 157 -2.09 7.86 -2.88
CA PHE A 157 -1.29 6.94 -2.07
C PHE A 157 0.12 6.84 -2.63
N ILE A 158 1.10 6.91 -1.75
CA ILE A 158 2.52 6.79 -2.04
C ILE A 158 3.04 5.60 -1.25
N GLU A 159 3.66 4.64 -1.92
CA GLU A 159 4.16 3.41 -1.31
C GLU A 159 5.65 3.27 -1.64
N ALA A 160 6.52 3.14 -0.63
CA ALA A 160 7.97 3.16 -0.80
C ALA A 160 8.65 1.94 -0.16
N TRP A 161 9.71 1.46 -0.81
CA TRP A 161 10.57 0.36 -0.36
C TRP A 161 12.04 0.72 -0.62
N THR A 162 12.94 0.29 0.27
CA THR A 162 14.37 0.26 -0.04
C THR A 162 14.63 -0.82 -1.09
N ASP A 163 15.58 -0.58 -2.00
CA ASP A 163 16.05 -1.60 -2.95
C ASP A 163 17.00 -2.64 -2.29
N GLU A 164 17.27 -2.51 -0.99
CA GLU A 164 18.02 -3.51 -0.20
C GLU A 164 17.42 -4.93 -0.30
N ALA A 165 18.32 -5.92 -0.24
CA ALA A 165 17.97 -7.32 -0.41
C ALA A 165 16.96 -7.81 0.64
N GLY A 166 15.79 -8.24 0.18
CA GLY A 166 14.72 -8.81 1.00
C GLY A 166 13.60 -7.84 1.39
N PHE A 167 13.73 -6.54 1.12
CA PHE A 167 12.69 -5.54 1.42
C PHE A 167 11.73 -5.25 0.26
N LEU A 168 12.18 -5.48 -0.99
CA LEU A 168 11.37 -5.24 -2.17
C LEU A 168 10.14 -6.15 -2.29
N PRO A 169 9.01 -5.65 -2.82
CA PRO A 169 7.77 -6.42 -2.95
C PRO A 169 7.78 -7.41 -4.13
N MET A 170 8.91 -7.54 -4.83
CA MET A 170 9.13 -8.33 -6.04
C MET A 170 10.61 -8.74 -6.19
N ASN A 171 10.90 -9.68 -7.08
CA ASN A 171 12.28 -9.98 -7.47
C ASN A 171 12.73 -8.98 -8.56
N ALA A 172 13.56 -8.01 -8.20
CA ALA A 172 13.98 -6.93 -9.09
C ALA A 172 14.79 -7.37 -10.34
N THR A 173 15.39 -8.56 -10.32
CA THR A 173 16.13 -9.11 -11.48
C THR A 173 15.18 -9.48 -12.62
N ASN A 174 14.02 -10.05 -12.27
CA ASN A 174 13.05 -10.58 -13.24
C ASN A 174 11.81 -9.68 -13.40
N ASP A 175 11.51 -8.85 -12.39
CA ASP A 175 10.36 -7.95 -12.34
C ASP A 175 10.76 -6.59 -11.75
N ARG A 176 11.64 -5.86 -12.44
CA ARG A 176 12.21 -4.57 -11.99
C ARG A 176 11.16 -3.52 -11.60
N TRP A 177 9.97 -3.59 -12.18
CA TRP A 177 8.86 -2.64 -12.01
C TRP A 177 7.65 -3.22 -11.26
N ALA A 178 7.80 -4.41 -10.67
CA ALA A 178 6.78 -5.07 -9.85
C ALA A 178 5.44 -5.31 -10.58
N GLU A 179 5.45 -5.55 -11.89
CA GLU A 179 4.25 -5.80 -12.70
C GLU A 179 3.64 -7.19 -12.49
N GLY A 180 4.33 -8.09 -11.79
CA GLY A 180 3.86 -9.42 -11.46
C GLY A 180 2.60 -9.43 -10.57
N THR A 181 1.74 -10.42 -10.79
CA THR A 181 0.48 -10.61 -10.05
C THR A 181 0.68 -10.98 -8.57
N ALA A 182 1.87 -11.44 -8.19
CA ALA A 182 2.24 -11.80 -6.82
C ALA A 182 2.57 -10.57 -5.93
N VAL A 183 2.73 -9.38 -6.51
CA VAL A 183 3.19 -8.18 -5.79
C VAL A 183 2.09 -7.63 -4.88
N ARG A 184 2.29 -7.75 -3.56
CA ARG A 184 1.27 -7.48 -2.52
C ARG A 184 1.16 -6.01 -2.08
N ARG A 185 1.03 -5.10 -3.03
CA ARG A 185 0.85 -3.66 -2.80
C ARG A 185 -0.27 -3.35 -1.79
N LEU A 186 -0.02 -2.47 -0.84
CA LEU A 186 -1.04 -1.95 0.07
C LEU A 186 -2.02 -1.03 -0.67
N SER A 187 -1.52 -0.15 -1.54
CA SER A 187 -2.27 0.75 -2.41
C SER A 187 -3.37 0.09 -3.26
N THR A 188 -3.24 -1.20 -3.58
CA THR A 188 -4.28 -1.97 -4.32
C THR A 188 -5.35 -2.59 -3.42
N ARG A 189 -5.13 -2.57 -2.10
CA ARG A 189 -5.95 -3.19 -1.06
C ARG A 189 -6.69 -2.19 -0.16
N VAL A 190 -6.28 -0.92 -0.13
CA VAL A 190 -7.00 0.14 0.60
C VAL A 190 -8.33 0.48 -0.12
N PRO A 191 -9.50 0.27 0.50
CA PRO A 191 -10.77 0.63 -0.13
C PRO A 191 -10.97 2.15 -0.19
N GLY A 192 -11.78 2.59 -1.14
CA GLY A 192 -12.01 4.01 -1.43
C GLY A 192 -11.00 4.62 -2.40
N LEU A 193 -9.78 4.08 -2.52
CA LEU A 193 -8.79 4.56 -3.50
C LEU A 193 -9.22 4.34 -4.97
N GLY A 194 -10.25 3.51 -5.22
CA GLY A 194 -10.87 3.32 -6.53
C GLY A 194 -12.02 4.27 -6.87
N ARG A 195 -12.29 5.27 -6.03
CA ARG A 195 -13.29 6.32 -6.31
C ARG A 195 -12.67 7.42 -7.18
N ALA A 196 -13.52 8.24 -7.80
CA ALA A 196 -13.07 9.38 -8.60
C ALA A 196 -12.25 10.41 -7.78
N ASP A 197 -12.56 10.58 -6.48
CA ASP A 197 -11.76 11.38 -5.54
C ASP A 197 -10.57 10.61 -4.95
N GLY A 198 -10.54 9.28 -5.12
CA GLY A 198 -9.59 8.33 -4.55
C GLY A 198 -9.43 8.46 -3.03
N ARG A 199 -10.47 8.89 -2.31
CA ARG A 199 -10.42 9.05 -0.86
C ARG A 199 -10.54 7.71 -0.17
N TYR A 200 -9.53 7.34 0.62
CA TYR A 200 -9.53 6.10 1.38
C TYR A 200 -10.76 6.00 2.31
N GLN A 201 -11.28 4.79 2.46
CA GLN A 201 -12.36 4.48 3.38
C GLN A 201 -11.80 3.90 4.68
N ALA A 202 -12.24 4.44 5.81
CA ALA A 202 -11.92 3.89 7.12
C ALA A 202 -12.63 2.55 7.34
N ILE A 203 -11.93 1.57 7.89
CA ILE A 203 -12.47 0.25 8.24
C ILE A 203 -12.12 -0.03 9.70
N PRO A 204 -13.03 -0.58 10.52
CA PRO A 204 -12.69 -1.07 11.85
C PRO A 204 -11.55 -2.10 11.81
N PRO A 205 -10.38 -1.86 12.46
CA PRO A 205 -9.25 -2.79 12.46
C PRO A 205 -9.60 -4.21 12.93
N GLN A 206 -10.66 -4.36 13.71
CA GLN A 206 -11.23 -5.64 14.15
C GLN A 206 -11.67 -6.51 12.96
N HIS A 207 -12.26 -5.91 11.91
CA HIS A 207 -12.75 -6.62 10.73
C HIS A 207 -11.60 -7.11 9.84
N LEU A 208 -10.41 -6.50 9.96
CA LEU A 208 -9.22 -6.81 9.17
C LEU A 208 -8.25 -7.78 9.86
N ALA A 209 -8.37 -7.97 11.17
CA ALA A 209 -7.37 -8.64 12.01
C ALA A 209 -7.02 -10.09 11.60
N ARG A 210 -7.92 -10.79 10.89
CA ARG A 210 -7.72 -12.15 10.38
C ARG A 210 -7.43 -12.22 8.88
N VAL A 211 -7.60 -11.12 8.15
CA VAL A 211 -7.61 -11.10 6.67
C VAL A 211 -6.40 -10.35 6.12
N ASP A 212 -6.10 -9.18 6.67
CA ASP A 212 -5.05 -8.30 6.16
C ASP A 212 -4.34 -7.55 7.29
N ARG A 213 -3.13 -8.03 7.64
CA ARG A 213 -2.30 -7.44 8.70
C ARG A 213 -1.79 -6.05 8.34
N ASP A 214 -1.49 -5.81 7.07
CA ASP A 214 -0.88 -4.56 6.59
C ASP A 214 -1.94 -3.46 6.53
N LEU A 215 -3.10 -3.78 5.96
CA LEU A 215 -4.24 -2.88 5.92
C LEU A 215 -4.75 -2.58 7.34
N ARG A 216 -4.74 -3.57 8.24
CA ARG A 216 -4.98 -3.34 9.68
C ARG A 216 -3.96 -2.36 10.27
N ASN A 217 -2.66 -2.56 10.00
CA ASN A 217 -1.58 -1.71 10.49
C ASN A 217 -1.78 -0.26 10.02
N LEU A 218 -2.04 -0.06 8.72
CA LEU A 218 -2.40 1.24 8.15
C LEU A 218 -3.63 1.87 8.83
N GLN A 219 -4.74 1.13 8.96
CA GLN A 219 -5.99 1.64 9.56
C GLN A 219 -5.83 1.98 11.05
N ILE A 220 -4.92 1.33 11.79
CA ILE A 220 -4.55 1.72 13.15
C ILE A 220 -3.77 3.04 13.12
N ARG A 221 -2.74 3.16 12.28
CA ARG A 221 -1.90 4.36 12.21
C ARG A 221 -2.67 5.59 11.74
N LEU A 222 -3.57 5.44 10.77
CA LEU A 222 -4.45 6.53 10.28
C LEU A 222 -5.42 7.07 11.35
N ARG A 223 -5.67 6.34 12.44
CA ARG A 223 -6.49 6.82 13.59
C ARG A 223 -5.69 7.67 14.57
N VAL A 224 -4.38 7.43 14.67
CA VAL A 224 -3.48 8.08 15.63
C VAL A 224 -2.13 8.46 14.98
N PRO A 225 -2.13 9.22 13.87
CA PRO A 225 -0.96 9.33 12.99
C PRO A 225 0.27 9.92 13.67
N VAL A 226 0.10 10.90 14.55
CA VAL A 226 1.21 11.51 15.32
C VAL A 226 1.85 10.50 16.27
N ILE A 227 1.04 9.73 17.02
CA ILE A 227 1.53 8.71 17.96
C ILE A 227 2.21 7.57 17.19
N ALA A 228 1.59 7.14 16.08
CA ALA A 228 2.16 6.11 15.21
C ALA A 228 3.52 6.53 14.65
N TRP A 229 3.67 7.78 14.21
CA TRP A 229 4.93 8.31 13.72
C TRP A 229 5.99 8.38 14.83
N LEU A 230 5.65 8.93 16.01
CA LEU A 230 6.56 9.02 17.16
C LEU A 230 7.08 7.65 17.61
N VAL A 231 6.22 6.64 17.67
CA VAL A 231 6.61 5.27 18.05
C VAL A 231 7.59 4.66 17.04
N GLU A 232 7.40 4.87 15.74
CA GLU A 232 8.34 4.39 14.74
C GLU A 232 9.64 5.18 14.71
N SER A 233 9.61 6.49 14.93
CA SER A 233 10.82 7.30 15.08
C SER A 233 11.67 6.82 16.25
N VAL A 234 11.05 6.41 17.37
CA VAL A 234 11.77 5.76 18.49
C VAL A 234 12.32 4.39 18.08
N ARG A 235 11.53 3.55 17.38
CA ARG A 235 12.02 2.26 16.87
C ARG A 235 13.23 2.43 15.93
N PHE A 236 13.15 3.38 15.00
CA PHE A 236 14.19 3.62 14.00
C PHE A 236 15.47 4.20 14.62
N THR A 237 15.37 5.03 15.66
CA THR A 237 16.55 5.61 16.32
C THR A 237 17.25 4.64 17.28
N PHE A 238 16.52 3.70 17.92
CA PHE A 238 17.07 2.88 19.01
C PHE A 238 17.05 1.36 18.76
N ASN A 239 16.33 0.88 17.74
CA ASN A 239 16.17 -0.55 17.41
C ASN A 239 16.38 -0.80 15.89
N ALA A 240 17.27 -0.03 15.25
CA ALA A 240 17.74 -0.26 13.88
C ALA A 240 19.07 -1.04 13.91
#